data_AF-A0A831U5M0-F1
#
_entry.id   AF-A0A831U5M0-F1
#
_cell.length_a   1.000
_cell.length_b   1.000
_cell.length_c   1.000
_cell.angle_alpha   90.00
_cell.angle_beta   90.00
_cell.angle_gamma   90.00
#
_symmetry.space_group_name_H-M   'P 1'
#
loop_
_entity.id
_entity.type
_entity.pdbx_description
1 polymer ?
#
loop_
_entity_poly.entity_id
_entity_poly.type
_entity_poly.pdbx_seq_one_letter_code
_entity_poly.pdbx_strand_id
1 'polypeptide(L)'
;MKRIGVFTSGGDAPGMNAAIRAVVRQAYALGLEVVGIRRGYAGMIQGEMVPLGVRDVANILQRGGTVLLTARSQEFLGEEGRAK
;
A
#
# COMPACT_ATOMS: atom_id res chain seq x y z
N MET A 1 -12.18 11.81 -9.90
CA MET A 1 -11.63 10.79 -8.96
C MET A 1 -10.63 11.49 -8.05
N LYS A 2 -10.72 11.36 -6.72
CA LYS A 2 -9.86 12.10 -5.76
C LYS A 2 -9.10 11.21 -4.77
N ARG A 3 -9.10 9.89 -4.96
CA ARG A 3 -8.49 8.92 -4.03
C ARG A 3 -7.75 7.84 -4.80
N ILE A 4 -6.59 7.42 -4.29
CA ILE A 4 -5.79 6.30 -4.83
C ILE A 4 -5.47 5.27 -3.74
N GLY A 5 -5.26 4.02 -4.14
CA GLY A 5 -4.77 2.95 -3.28
C GLY A 5 -3.29 2.65 -3.55
N VAL A 6 -2.51 2.32 -2.52
CA VAL A 6 -1.12 1.89 -2.64
C VAL A 6 -0.86 0.65 -1.79
N PHE A 7 -0.12 -0.31 -2.33
CA PHE A 7 0.29 -1.52 -1.63
C PHE A 7 1.60 -2.06 -2.17
N THR A 8 2.21 -2.97 -1.41
CA THR A 8 3.39 -3.73 -1.82
C THR A 8 3.06 -5.22 -1.77
N SER A 9 3.52 -5.98 -2.74
CA SER A 9 3.27 -7.42 -2.87
C SER A 9 4.51 -8.12 -3.40
N GLY A 10 4.63 -9.42 -3.13
CA GLY A 10 5.83 -10.20 -3.43
C GLY A 10 6.87 -10.17 -2.30
N GLY A 11 8.12 -10.49 -2.63
CA GLY A 11 9.22 -10.42 -1.67
C GLY A 11 9.61 -8.97 -1.38
N ASP A 12 9.89 -8.67 -0.11
CA ASP A 12 10.32 -7.35 0.33
C ASP A 12 11.67 -6.97 -0.29
N ALA A 13 11.81 -5.71 -0.72
CA ALA A 13 13.03 -5.18 -1.30
C ALA A 13 13.42 -3.82 -0.68
N PRO A 14 14.72 -3.51 -0.58
CA PRO A 14 15.17 -2.17 -0.20
C PRO A 14 14.55 -1.09 -1.09
N GLY A 15 14.02 -0.03 -0.48
CA GLY A 15 13.41 1.10 -1.19
C GLY A 15 11.90 1.04 -1.36
N MET A 16 11.21 -0.05 -1.00
CA MET A 16 9.74 -0.10 -1.04
C MET A 16 9.09 0.99 -0.18
N ASN A 17 9.62 1.24 1.02
CA ASN A 17 9.17 2.37 1.85
C ASN A 17 9.43 3.74 1.22
N ALA A 18 10.52 3.88 0.45
CA ALA A 18 10.81 5.11 -0.28
C ALA A 18 9.75 5.35 -1.38
N ALA A 19 9.37 4.30 -2.11
CA ALA A 19 8.32 4.35 -3.12
C ALA A 19 6.95 4.70 -2.52
N ILE A 20 6.54 4.03 -1.43
CA ILE A 20 5.30 4.36 -0.69
C ILE A 20 5.30 5.83 -0.28
N ARG A 21 6.40 6.31 0.33
CA ARG A 21 6.53 7.70 0.77
C ARG A 21 6.41 8.68 -0.41
N ALA A 22 7.03 8.38 -1.54
CA ALA A 22 6.99 9.23 -2.73
C ALA A 22 5.55 9.34 -3.27
N VAL A 23 4.84 8.21 -3.40
CA VAL A 23 3.43 8.17 -3.84
C VAL A 23 2.55 8.99 -2.90
N VAL A 24 2.64 8.75 -1.59
CA VAL A 24 1.79 9.44 -0.59
C VAL A 24 2.03 10.95 -0.60
N ARG A 25 3.30 11.39 -0.63
CA ARG A 25 3.62 12.82 -0.61
C ARG A 25 3.21 13.53 -1.90
N GLN A 26 3.41 12.89 -3.06
CA GLN A 26 3.01 13.48 -4.33
C GLN A 26 1.49 13.57 -4.46
N ALA A 27 0.77 12.50 -4.07
CA ALA A 27 -0.68 12.50 -4.05
C ALA A 27 -1.24 13.59 -3.14
N TYR A 28 -0.68 13.76 -1.94
CA TYR A 28 -1.06 14.84 -1.03
C TYR A 28 -0.84 16.23 -1.64
N ALA A 29 0.30 16.46 -2.30
CA ALA A 29 0.57 17.73 -2.99
C ALA A 29 -0.40 18.03 -4.14
N LEU A 30 -0.96 16.99 -4.76
CA LEU A 30 -1.99 17.09 -5.80
C LEU A 30 -3.42 17.14 -5.24
N GLY A 31 -3.60 17.18 -3.91
CA GLY A 31 -4.92 17.18 -3.28
C GLY A 31 -5.66 15.85 -3.39
N LEU A 32 -4.95 14.74 -3.57
CA LEU A 32 -5.49 13.38 -3.60
C LEU A 32 -5.40 12.71 -2.22
N GLU A 33 -6.43 11.95 -1.88
CA GLU A 33 -6.42 11.08 -0.72
C GLU A 33 -5.72 9.75 -1.03
N VAL A 34 -5.01 9.19 -0.05
CA VAL A 34 -4.30 7.92 -0.22
C VAL A 34 -4.76 6.91 0.81
N VAL A 35 -5.03 5.69 0.34
CA VAL A 35 -5.31 4.52 1.16
C VAL A 35 -4.18 3.52 1.00
N GLY A 36 -3.51 3.18 2.08
CA GLY A 36 -2.58 2.05 2.14
C GLY A 36 -3.34 0.75 2.32
N ILE A 37 -3.05 -0.25 1.50
CA ILE A 37 -3.60 -1.60 1.67
C ILE A 37 -2.50 -2.47 2.28
N ARG A 38 -2.79 -3.02 3.45
CA ARG A 38 -1.82 -3.87 4.16
C ARG A 38 -1.76 -5.27 3.55
N ARG A 39 -0.66 -5.98 3.73
CA ARG A 39 -0.50 -7.41 3.33
C ARG A 39 -0.81 -7.69 1.86
N GLY A 40 -0.52 -6.73 0.97
CA GLY A 40 -0.68 -6.85 -0.47
C GLY A 40 -2.07 -7.34 -0.90
N TYR A 41 -2.11 -8.30 -1.82
CA TYR A 41 -3.38 -8.82 -2.34
C TYR A 41 -4.24 -9.51 -1.28
N ALA A 42 -3.63 -10.10 -0.24
CA ALA A 42 -4.42 -10.75 0.82
C ALA A 42 -5.22 -9.71 1.62
N GLY A 43 -4.58 -8.62 2.03
CA GLY A 43 -5.28 -7.56 2.74
C GLY A 43 -6.21 -6.74 1.85
N MET A 44 -5.98 -6.70 0.54
CA MET A 44 -6.95 -6.13 -0.41
C MET A 44 -8.30 -6.85 -0.33
N ILE A 45 -8.29 -8.18 -0.43
CA ILE A 45 -9.49 -9.02 -0.35
C ILE A 45 -10.14 -8.93 1.04
N GLN A 46 -9.33 -8.80 2.09
CA GLN A 46 -9.80 -8.73 3.47
C GLN A 46 -10.25 -7.32 3.90
N GLY A 47 -10.13 -6.32 3.02
CA GLY A 47 -10.51 -4.93 3.33
C GLY A 47 -9.57 -4.23 4.31
N GLU A 48 -8.29 -4.63 4.39
CA GLU A 48 -7.29 -4.05 5.27
C GLU A 48 -6.72 -2.73 4.76
N MET A 49 -7.57 -1.73 4.79
CA MET A 49 -7.33 -0.40 4.25
C MET A 49 -7.06 0.60 5.39
N VAL A 50 -5.99 1.35 5.29
CA VAL A 50 -5.65 2.41 6.25
C VAL A 50 -5.43 3.74 5.51
N PRO A 51 -5.98 4.87 5.99
CA PRO A 51 -5.65 6.16 5.40
C PRO A 51 -4.16 6.46 5.59
N LEU A 52 -3.52 7.03 4.57
CA LEU A 52 -2.13 7.46 4.63
C LEU A 52 -2.02 8.96 4.32
N GLY A 53 -1.46 9.70 5.27
CA GLY A 53 -1.08 11.10 5.13
C GLY A 53 0.44 11.30 5.22
N VAL A 54 0.85 12.56 5.12
CA VAL A 54 2.28 12.96 5.12
C VAL A 54 3.02 12.52 6.37
N ARG A 55 2.32 12.45 7.52
CA ARG A 55 2.88 12.03 8.81
C ARG A 55 3.05 10.51 8.90
N ASP A 56 2.16 9.74 8.29
CA ASP A 56 2.19 8.26 8.32
C ASP A 56 3.38 7.69 7.56
N VAL A 57 3.92 8.46 6.60
CA VAL A 57 5.14 8.14 5.85
C VAL A 57 6.38 8.91 6.32
N ALA A 58 6.34 9.49 7.52
CA ALA A 58 7.53 10.08 8.15
C ALA A 58 8.45 8.97 8.68
N ASN A 59 9.77 9.18 8.60
CA ASN A 59 10.78 8.27 9.15
C ASN A 59 10.74 6.82 8.64
N ILE A 60 10.20 6.59 7.43
CA ILE A 60 10.21 5.25 6.80
C ILE A 60 11.27 5.09 5.70
N LEU A 61 11.89 6.19 5.23
CA LEU A 61 12.80 6.19 4.10
C LEU A 61 14.02 5.28 4.32
N GLN A 62 14.53 5.28 5.55
CA GLN A 62 15.69 4.51 6.01
C GLN A 62 15.34 3.09 6.46
N ARG A 63 14.05 2.73 6.52
CA ARG A 63 13.61 1.41 7.00
C ARG A 63 13.65 0.39 5.87
N GLY A 64 14.24 -0.77 6.14
CA GLY A 64 14.16 -1.92 5.24
C GLY A 64 12.73 -2.49 5.14
N GLY A 65 12.52 -3.31 4.11
CA GLY A 65 11.22 -3.94 3.83
C GLY A 65 10.12 -2.94 3.47
N THR A 66 8.88 -3.27 3.86
CA THR A 66 7.70 -2.43 3.61
C THR A 66 6.84 -2.25 4.87
N VAL A 67 6.45 -1.00 5.18
CA VAL A 67 5.56 -0.68 6.30
C VAL A 67 4.12 -1.16 6.10
N LEU A 68 3.72 -1.44 4.86
CA LEU A 68 2.40 -1.99 4.55
C LEU A 68 2.35 -3.52 4.66
N LEU A 69 3.49 -4.18 4.91
CA LEU A 69 3.63 -5.64 4.86
C LEU A 69 3.35 -6.21 3.46
N THR A 70 3.64 -7.50 3.29
CA THR A 70 3.35 -8.26 2.08
C THR A 70 2.78 -9.63 2.46
N ALA A 71 1.90 -10.18 1.63
CA ALA A 71 1.44 -11.55 1.76
C ALA A 71 1.08 -12.11 0.37
N ARG A 72 1.26 -13.42 0.21
CA ARG A 72 0.76 -14.15 -0.97
C ARG A 72 -0.73 -14.42 -0.77
N SER A 73 -1.51 -14.30 -1.84
CA SER A 73 -2.94 -14.60 -1.84
C SER A 73 -3.29 -15.52 -3.00
N GLN A 74 -3.65 -16.77 -2.69
CA GLN A 74 -4.18 -17.71 -3.69
C GLN A 74 -5.60 -17.32 -4.11
N GLU A 75 -6.38 -16.78 -3.18
CA GLU A 75 -7.75 -16.33 -3.42
C GLU A 75 -7.82 -15.25 -4.51
N PHE A 76 -6.83 -14.37 -4.58
CA PHE A 76 -6.75 -13.33 -5.61
C PHE A 76 -6.63 -13.87 -7.05
N LEU A 77 -6.21 -15.14 -7.21
CA LEU A 77 -6.13 -15.77 -8.52
C LEU A 77 -7.52 -16.14 -9.06
N GLY A 78 -8.51 -16.34 -8.19
CA GLY A 78 -9.90 -16.60 -8.56
C GLY A 78 -10.68 -15.33 -8.90
N GLU A 79 -11.68 -15.43 -9.77
CA GLU A 79 -12.58 -14.31 -10.09
C GLU A 79 -13.38 -13.86 -8.85
N GLU A 80 -13.87 -14.81 -8.06
CA GLU A 80 -14.59 -14.52 -6.82
C GLU A 80 -13.74 -13.71 -5.84
N GLY A 81 -12.44 -14.02 -5.72
CA GLY A 81 -11.51 -13.27 -4.87
C GLY A 81 -11.25 -11.86 -5.38
N ARG A 82 -11.20 -11.65 -6.69
CA ARG A 82 -11.04 -10.30 -7.30
C ARG A 82 -12.30 -9.45 -7.27
N ALA A 83 -13.47 -10.09 -7.18
CA ALA A 83 -14.76 -9.40 -7.13
C ALA A 83 -15.10 -8.86 -5.73
N LYS A 84 -14.37 -9.27 -4.69
CA LYS A 84 -14.45 -8.74 -3.33
C LYS A 84 -13.76 -7.38 -3.21
#